data_AF-A0A158CB25-F1
#
_entry.id   AF-A0A158CB25-F1
#
_cell.length_a   1.000
_cell.length_b   1.000
_cell.length_c   1.000
_cell.angle_alpha   90.00
_cell.angle_beta   90.00
_cell.angle_gamma   90.00
#
_symmetry.space_group_name_H-M   'P 1'
#
loop_
_entity.id
_entity.type
_entity.pdbx_description
1 polymer ?
#
loop_
_entity_poly.entity_id
_entity_poly.type
_entity_poly.pdbx_seq_one_letter_code
_entity_poly.pdbx_strand_id
1 'polypeptide(L)'
;MPAIPTKHYADELQRKLRSLLGHEQILTQAYGRHLLIKRLDDEDPTVVARLTELARNRYSAAFRSHTGRWEPLPGTGSLDEMAEVVVTLLQPYLQPDNY
;
A
#
# COMPACT_ATOMS: atom_id res chain seq x y z
N MET A 1 -14.34 -9.48 9.63
CA MET A 1 -14.34 -9.56 8.16
C MET A 1 -14.34 -8.14 7.59
N PRO A 2 -13.50 -7.81 6.60
CA PRO A 2 -13.55 -6.51 5.94
C PRO A 2 -14.88 -6.36 5.19
N ALA A 3 -15.40 -5.14 5.08
CA ALA A 3 -16.58 -4.88 4.25
C ALA A 3 -16.25 -5.20 2.78
N ILE A 4 -17.21 -5.78 2.05
CA ILE A 4 -17.05 -6.19 0.63
C ILE A 4 -16.43 -5.07 -0.25
N PRO A 5 -16.80 -3.77 -0.10
CA PRO A 5 -16.18 -2.70 -0.86
C PRO A 5 -14.68 -2.55 -0.59
N THR A 6 -14.24 -2.73 0.66
CA THR A 6 -12.83 -2.55 1.04
C THR A 6 -11.94 -3.65 0.47
N LYS A 7 -12.47 -4.89 0.33
CA LYS A 7 -11.73 -5.98 -0.32
C LYS A 7 -11.49 -5.68 -1.81
N HIS A 8 -12.51 -5.17 -2.51
CA HIS A 8 -12.39 -4.77 -3.91
C HIS A 8 -11.28 -3.73 -4.13
N TYR A 9 -11.23 -2.69 -3.29
CA TYR A 9 -10.19 -1.66 -3.38
C TYR A 9 -8.79 -2.18 -3.05
N ALA A 10 -8.66 -3.19 -2.18
CA ALA A 10 -7.38 -3.87 -1.97
C ALA A 10 -6.94 -4.58 -3.26
N ASP A 11 -7.81 -5.40 -3.86
CA ASP A 11 -7.49 -6.12 -5.09
C ASP A 11 -7.13 -5.16 -6.25
N GLU A 12 -7.82 -4.02 -6.36
CA GLU A 12 -7.48 -2.94 -7.30
C GLU A 12 -6.10 -2.32 -7.03
N LEU A 13 -5.84 -1.93 -5.77
CA LEU A 13 -4.56 -1.36 -5.37
C LEU A 13 -3.41 -2.33 -5.65
N GLN A 14 -3.59 -3.62 -5.38
CA GLN A 14 -2.58 -4.64 -5.65
C GLN A 14 -2.25 -4.71 -7.14
N ARG A 15 -3.26 -4.78 -8.01
CA ARG A 15 -3.04 -4.80 -9.47
C ARG A 15 -2.28 -3.56 -9.93
N LYS A 16 -2.66 -2.38 -9.44
CA LYS A 16 -2.00 -1.12 -9.82
C LYS A 16 -0.55 -1.06 -9.35
N LEU A 17 -0.28 -1.41 -8.09
CA LEU A 17 1.09 -1.42 -7.55
C LEU A 17 1.99 -2.39 -8.31
N ARG A 18 1.51 -3.61 -8.59
CA ARG A 18 2.27 -4.61 -9.38
C ARG A 18 2.57 -4.10 -10.79
N SER A 19 1.60 -3.47 -11.45
CA SER A 19 1.79 -2.85 -12.76
C SER A 19 2.82 -1.72 -12.74
N LEU A 20 2.81 -0.87 -11.71
CA LEU A 20 3.74 0.26 -11.58
C LEU A 20 5.16 -0.18 -11.21
N LEU A 21 5.30 -1.23 -10.40
CA LEU A 21 6.59 -1.74 -9.93
C LEU A 21 7.21 -2.78 -10.87
N GLY A 22 6.42 -3.40 -11.74
CA GLY A 22 6.88 -4.42 -12.69
C GLY A 22 7.12 -5.80 -12.08
N HIS A 23 6.60 -6.08 -10.89
CA HIS A 23 6.74 -7.38 -10.22
C HIS A 23 5.51 -7.78 -9.40
N GLU A 24 5.37 -9.08 -9.15
CA GLU A 24 4.21 -9.66 -8.44
C GLU A 24 4.39 -9.73 -6.91
N GLN A 25 5.56 -9.38 -6.38
CA GLN A 25 5.91 -9.49 -4.95
C GLN A 25 5.27 -8.43 -4.03
N ILE A 26 4.11 -7.92 -4.42
CA ILE A 26 3.29 -7.02 -3.59
C ILE A 26 1.97 -7.71 -3.28
N LEU A 27 1.57 -7.66 -2.02
CA LEU A 27 0.25 -8.04 -1.56
C LEU A 27 -0.43 -6.85 -0.90
N THR A 28 -1.72 -6.69 -1.12
CA THR A 28 -2.49 -5.72 -0.34
C THR A 28 -3.60 -6.38 0.45
N GLN A 29 -3.99 -5.75 1.55
CA GLN A 29 -4.99 -6.32 2.45
C GLN A 29 -5.87 -5.21 3.02
N ALA A 30 -7.19 -5.42 2.94
CA ALA A 30 -8.16 -4.61 3.65
C ALA A 30 -8.08 -4.83 5.18
N TYR A 31 -7.97 -3.74 5.94
CA TYR A 31 -7.95 -3.73 7.41
C TYR A 31 -8.72 -2.53 7.95
N GLY A 32 -10.01 -2.71 8.25
CA GLY A 32 -10.90 -1.60 8.62
C GLY A 32 -10.98 -0.58 7.47
N ARG A 33 -10.65 0.69 7.77
CA ARG A 33 -10.54 1.76 6.76
C ARG A 33 -9.17 1.84 6.05
N HIS A 34 -8.28 0.91 6.35
CA HIS A 34 -6.92 0.90 5.83
C HIS A 34 -6.78 -0.15 4.73
N LEU A 35 -6.01 0.18 3.69
CA LEU A 35 -5.47 -0.76 2.73
C LEU A 35 -4.00 -0.92 3.05
N LEU A 36 -3.62 -2.05 3.64
CA LEU A 36 -2.23 -2.36 3.96
C LEU A 36 -1.52 -2.78 2.67
N ILE A 37 -0.32 -2.26 2.47
CA ILE A 37 0.58 -2.62 1.38
C ILE A 37 1.72 -3.42 1.98
N LYS A 38 1.85 -4.66 1.54
CA LYS A 38 2.85 -5.61 1.99
C LYS A 38 3.77 -5.98 0.85
N ARG A 39 5.07 -6.04 1.14
CA ARG A 39 6.04 -6.73 0.31
C ARG A 39 6.01 -8.21 0.69
N LEU A 40 6.06 -9.08 -0.30
CA LEU A 40 6.25 -10.52 -0.06
C LEU A 40 7.75 -10.75 0.09
N ASP A 41 8.15 -11.23 1.26
CA ASP A 41 9.52 -11.66 1.58
C ASP A 41 9.56 -13.19 1.65
N ASP A 42 10.76 -13.79 1.69
CA ASP A 42 10.94 -15.26 1.71
C ASP A 42 10.35 -15.92 2.97
N GLU A 43 10.28 -15.19 4.09
CA GLU A 43 9.72 -15.67 5.35
C GLU A 43 8.27 -15.22 5.55
N ASP A 44 8.07 -13.94 5.87
CA ASP A 44 6.78 -13.35 6.21
C ASP A 44 6.56 -12.02 5.48
N PRO A 45 5.36 -11.75 4.95
CA PRO A 45 5.08 -10.48 4.27
C PRO A 45 5.28 -9.26 5.18
N THR A 46 6.24 -8.40 4.84
CA THR A 46 6.48 -7.14 5.55
C THR A 46 5.47 -6.08 5.15
N VAL A 47 4.78 -5.48 6.13
CA VAL A 47 3.93 -4.30 5.90
C VAL A 47 4.82 -3.07 5.71
N VAL A 48 4.83 -2.51 4.50
CA VAL A 48 5.67 -1.36 4.12
C VAL A 48 4.91 -0.04 4.21
N ALA A 49 3.65 -0.04 3.78
CA ALA A 49 2.84 1.17 3.74
C ALA A 49 1.37 0.87 3.98
N ARG A 50 0.56 1.91 4.14
CA ARG A 50 -0.90 1.82 4.13
C ARG A 50 -1.52 3.03 3.44
N LEU A 51 -2.66 2.80 2.79
CA LEU A 51 -3.61 3.85 2.45
C LEU A 51 -4.72 3.89 3.50
N THR A 52 -5.21 5.08 3.85
CA THR A 52 -6.33 5.28 4.78
C THR A 52 -7.42 6.03 4.06
N GLU A 53 -8.62 5.44 3.99
CA GLU A 53 -9.79 6.12 3.43
C GLU A 53 -10.21 7.27 4.37
N LEU A 54 -10.20 8.49 3.84
CA LEU A 54 -10.62 9.71 4.53
C LEU A 54 -12.07 10.07 4.19
N ALA A 55 -12.44 9.87 2.93
CA ALA A 55 -13.77 10.00 2.37
C ALA A 55 -13.89 9.07 1.16
N ARG A 56 -15.09 8.97 0.59
CA ARG A 56 -15.34 8.11 -0.59
C ARG A 56 -14.33 8.43 -1.70
N ASN A 57 -13.52 7.44 -2.08
CA ASN A 57 -12.45 7.56 -3.09
C ASN A 57 -11.43 8.68 -2.80
N ARG A 58 -11.14 8.96 -1.53
CA ARG A 58 -10.08 9.89 -1.11
C ARG A 58 -9.27 9.27 0.01
N TYR A 59 -7.98 9.10 -0.24
CA TYR A 59 -7.04 8.39 0.61
C TYR A 59 -5.87 9.30 1.00
N SER A 60 -5.31 9.05 2.19
CA SER A 60 -3.94 9.45 2.55
C SER A 60 -3.06 8.22 2.68
N ALA A 61 -1.75 8.40 2.54
CA ALA A 61 -0.78 7.32 2.66
C ALA A 61 0.12 7.50 3.88
N ALA A 62 0.60 6.39 4.44
CA ALA A 62 1.63 6.40 5.47
C ALA A 62 2.62 5.24 5.25
N PHE A 63 3.90 5.53 5.44
CA PHE A 63 4.99 4.56 5.45
C PHE A 63 5.14 3.93 6.85
N ARG A 64 5.50 2.65 6.91
CA ARG A 64 5.87 1.99 8.16
C ARG A 64 7.40 1.96 8.24
N SER A 65 7.98 2.77 9.12
CA SER A 65 9.42 2.77 9.30
C SER A 65 9.91 1.53 10.04
N HIS A 66 11.22 1.29 10.02
CA HIS A 66 11.86 0.13 10.65
C HIS A 66 11.62 0.03 12.17
N THR A 67 11.24 1.14 12.83
CA THR A 67 10.83 1.15 14.25
C THR A 67 9.38 0.75 14.46
N GLY A 68 8.64 0.48 13.39
CA GLY A 68 7.21 0.19 13.41
C GLY A 68 6.32 1.43 13.47
N ARG A 69 6.89 2.65 13.47
CA ARG A 69 6.14 3.90 13.47
C ARG A 69 5.53 4.17 12.09
N TRP A 70 4.32 4.73 12.09
CA TRP A 70 3.68 5.23 10.89
C TRP A 70 4.07 6.67 10.61
N GLU A 71 4.61 6.93 9.42
CA GLU A 71 5.04 8.25 8.96
C GLU A 71 4.16 8.69 7.79
N PRO A 72 3.48 9.85 7.88
CA PRO A 72 2.57 10.28 6.83
C PRO A 72 3.35 10.62 5.55
N LEU A 73 2.83 10.16 4.41
CA LEU A 73 3.29 10.61 3.10
C LEU A 73 2.53 11.89 2.71
N PRO A 74 3.14 12.76 1.88
CA PRO A 74 2.49 13.97 1.42
C PRO A 74 1.27 13.67 0.53
N GLY A 75 0.28 14.54 0.62
CA GLY A 75 -0.87 14.55 -0.28
C GLY A 75 -2.05 13.69 0.16
N THR A 76 -3.16 13.91 -0.53
CA THR A 76 -4.37 13.10 -0.45
C THR A 76 -4.97 13.05 -1.85
N GLY A 77 -5.52 11.91 -2.26
CA GLY A 77 -6.03 11.73 -3.61
C GLY A 77 -6.89 10.48 -3.74
N SER A 78 -7.31 10.18 -4.95
CA SER A 78 -7.89 8.90 -5.34
C SER A 78 -6.97 7.72 -5.02
N LEU A 79 -7.52 6.50 -5.07
CA LEU A 79 -6.73 5.28 -4.93
C LEU A 79 -5.54 5.27 -5.91
N ASP A 80 -5.80 5.73 -7.13
CA ASP A 80 -4.86 5.78 -8.23
C ASP A 80 -3.72 6.77 -8.00
N GLU A 81 -4.03 8.00 -7.62
CA GLU A 81 -3.02 9.03 -7.33
C GLU A 81 -2.16 8.60 -6.15
N MET A 82 -2.76 8.02 -5.12
CA MET A 82 -2.01 7.60 -3.93
C MET A 82 -1.16 6.35 -4.17
N ALA A 83 -1.54 5.47 -5.11
CA ALA A 83 -0.67 4.36 -5.53
C ALA A 83 0.61 4.88 -6.20
N GLU A 84 0.50 5.91 -7.04
CA GLU A 84 1.65 6.55 -7.68
C GLU A 84 2.54 7.23 -6.65
N VAL A 85 1.97 8.01 -5.71
CA VAL A 85 2.73 8.63 -4.61
C VAL A 85 3.50 7.58 -3.80
N VAL A 86 2.86 6.46 -3.46
CA VAL A 86 3.51 5.37 -2.73
C VAL A 86 4.67 4.79 -3.53
N VAL A 87 4.47 4.48 -4.81
CA VAL A 87 5.55 3.93 -5.64
C VAL A 87 6.69 4.93 -5.79
N THR A 88 6.41 6.19 -6.12
CA THR A 88 7.44 7.22 -6.31
C THR A 88 8.29 7.44 -5.05
N LEU A 89 7.68 7.48 -3.88
CA LEU A 89 8.40 7.78 -2.63
C LEU A 89 9.00 6.55 -1.96
N LEU A 90 8.38 5.38 -2.13
CA LEU A 90 8.75 4.16 -1.41
C LEU A 90 9.28 3.05 -2.31
N GLN A 91 9.60 3.33 -3.58
CA GLN A 91 10.15 2.34 -4.52
C GLN A 91 11.23 1.45 -3.88
N PRO A 92 12.25 1.97 -3.18
CA PRO A 92 13.29 1.12 -2.60
C PRO A 92 12.78 0.13 -1.55
N TYR A 93 11.72 0.47 -0.82
CA TYR A 93 11.15 -0.40 0.21
C TYR A 93 10.19 -1.45 -0.36
N LEU A 94 9.76 -1.28 -1.62
CA LEU A 94 8.81 -2.15 -2.30
C LEU A 94 9.50 -3.16 -3.24
N GLN A 95 10.80 -2.99 -3.51
CA GLN A 95 11.56 -3.93 -4.33
C GLN A 95 11.86 -5.24 -3.59
N PRO A 96 11.84 -6.39 -4.29
CA PRO A 96 12.25 -7.71 -3.79
C PRO A 96 13.64 -7.74 -3.16
N ASP A 97 14.62 -7.20 -3.89
CA ASP A 97 16.04 -7.55 -3.71
C ASP A 97 16.78 -6.55 -2.83
N ASN A 98 16.05 -5.68 -2.12
CA ASN A 98 16.65 -4.49 -1.53
C ASN A 98 17.08 -4.66 -0.06
N TYR A 99 17.17 -5.89 0.46
CA TYR A 99 17.76 -6.18 1.78
C TYR A 99 18.22 -7.62 1.93
#